data_AF-A0A829GLV2-F1
#
_entry.id   AF-A0A829GLV2-F1
#
_cell.length_a   1.000
_cell.length_b   1.000
_cell.length_c   1.000
_cell.angle_alpha   90.00
_cell.angle_beta   90.00
_cell.angle_gamma   90.00
#
_symmetry.space_group_name_H-M   'P 1'
#
loop_
_entity.id
_entity.type
_entity.pdbx_description
1 polymer ?
#
loop_
_entity_poly.entity_id
_entity_poly.type
_entity_poly.pdbx_seq_one_letter_code
_entity_poly.pdbx_strand_id
1 'polypeptide(L)'
;MAKMYSATMIGNKTGESGQQVNKRLEKHGLIKKGDSGEWELTESGKQYGEKFDDNNGIGGTYARKWTTIKWNEDFTNEFIAAYKPE
;
A
#
# COMPACT_ATOMS: atom_id res chain seq x y z
N MET A 1 -5.92 18.27 3.66
CA MET A 1 -6.09 16.82 3.37
C MET A 1 -4.90 16.11 3.94
N ALA A 2 -5.11 14.98 4.64
CA ALA A 2 -3.99 14.14 5.06
C ALA A 2 -3.30 13.57 3.82
N LYS A 3 -1.97 13.61 3.78
CA LYS A 3 -1.20 13.07 2.67
C LYS A 3 -1.12 11.55 2.81
N MET A 4 -1.31 10.85 1.70
CA MET A 4 -1.29 9.38 1.68
C MET A 4 -0.28 8.86 0.66
N TYR A 5 0.33 7.73 0.99
CA TYR A 5 1.41 7.12 0.21
C TYR A 5 1.05 5.69 -0.17
N SER A 6 1.18 5.34 -1.44
CA SER A 6 1.10 3.93 -1.88
C SER A 6 2.40 3.20 -1.58
N ALA A 7 2.38 1.87 -1.58
CA ALA A 7 3.58 1.06 -1.38
C ALA A 7 4.71 1.42 -2.36
N THR A 8 4.38 1.77 -3.61
CA THR A 8 5.36 2.27 -4.60
C THR A 8 5.97 3.60 -4.19
N MET A 9 5.18 4.54 -3.66
CA MET A 9 5.70 5.82 -3.19
C MET A 9 6.60 5.66 -1.96
N ILE A 10 6.26 4.73 -1.06
CA ILE A 10 7.09 4.37 0.10
C ILE A 10 8.40 3.77 -0.39
N GLY A 11 8.34 2.82 -1.34
CA GLY A 11 9.52 2.17 -1.90
C GLY A 11 10.48 3.15 -2.57
N ASN A 12 9.96 4.12 -3.33
CA ASN A 12 10.76 5.18 -3.94
C ASN A 12 11.53 6.03 -2.90
N LYS A 13 11.03 6.12 -1.65
CA LYS A 13 11.72 6.83 -0.56
C LYS A 13 12.78 5.97 0.13
N THR A 14 12.65 4.64 0.12
CA THR A 14 13.56 3.69 0.79
C THR A 14 14.52 2.96 -0.16
N GLY A 15 14.39 3.18 -1.47
CA GLY A 15 15.14 2.42 -2.47
C GLY A 15 14.58 1.01 -2.71
N GLU A 16 13.37 0.72 -2.24
CA GLU A 16 12.69 -0.57 -2.39
C GLU A 16 11.66 -0.54 -3.53
N SER A 17 11.36 -1.69 -4.11
CA SER A 17 10.18 -1.84 -4.96
C SER A 17 8.90 -1.84 -4.12
N GLY A 18 7.78 -1.43 -4.71
CA GLY A 18 6.47 -1.52 -4.03
C GLY A 18 6.10 -2.96 -3.61
N GLN A 19 6.63 -3.97 -4.31
CA GLN A 19 6.46 -5.38 -3.93
C GLN A 19 7.22 -5.73 -2.64
N GLN A 20 8.45 -5.23 -2.46
CA GLN A 20 9.22 -5.41 -1.22
C GLN A 20 8.53 -4.73 -0.04
N VAL A 21 8.04 -3.50 -0.24
CA VAL A 21 7.24 -2.79 0.78
C VAL A 21 6.00 -3.59 1.15
N ASN A 22 5.23 -4.10 0.19
CA ASN A 22 4.06 -4.93 0.48
C ASN A 22 4.41 -6.20 1.26
N LYS A 23 5.50 -6.89 0.92
CA LYS A 23 5.96 -8.06 1.69
C LYS A 23 6.32 -7.70 3.13
N ARG A 24 6.92 -6.52 3.36
CA ARG A 24 7.21 -6.06 4.73
C ARG A 24 5.93 -5.74 5.49
N LEU A 25 5.01 -5.01 4.88
CA LEU A 25 3.68 -4.72 5.47
C LEU A 25 2.93 -6.02 5.81
N GLU A 26 3.02 -7.04 4.96
CA GLU A 26 2.49 -8.39 5.20
C GLU A 26 3.17 -9.06 6.39
N LYS A 27 4.51 -9.03 6.45
CA LYS A 27 5.30 -9.58 7.57
C LYS A 27 4.95 -8.91 8.91
N HIS A 28 4.59 -7.63 8.90
CA HIS A 28 4.12 -6.88 10.07
C HIS A 28 2.63 -7.09 10.38
N GLY A 29 1.91 -7.91 9.60
CA GLY A 29 0.50 -8.21 9.83
C GLY A 29 -0.45 -7.04 9.53
N LEU A 30 -0.01 -6.05 8.73
CA LEU A 30 -0.82 -4.88 8.35
C LEU A 30 -1.64 -5.13 7.09
N ILE A 31 -1.11 -5.97 6.20
CA ILE A 31 -1.85 -6.48 5.04
C ILE A 31 -1.75 -7.99 4.97
N LYS A 32 -2.66 -8.60 4.22
CA LYS A 32 -2.65 -10.02 3.88
C LYS A 32 -3.02 -10.19 2.42
N LYS A 33 -2.63 -11.31 1.81
CA LYS A 33 -3.20 -11.70 0.53
C LYS A 33 -4.66 -12.12 0.74
N GLY A 34 -5.56 -11.51 -0.01
CA GLY A 34 -6.94 -11.94 -0.14
C GLY A 34 -7.05 -13.16 -1.06
N ASP A 35 -8.22 -13.79 -1.04
CA ASP A 35 -8.47 -15.06 -1.76
C ASP A 35 -8.35 -14.90 -3.28
N SER A 36 -8.65 -13.71 -3.79
CA SER A 36 -8.55 -13.33 -5.21
C SER A 36 -7.14 -12.87 -5.63
N GLY A 37 -6.14 -12.96 -4.74
CA GLY A 37 -4.74 -12.56 -4.99
C GLY A 37 -4.46 -11.07 -4.83
N GLU A 38 -5.47 -10.27 -4.51
CA GLU A 38 -5.36 -8.85 -4.14
C GLU A 38 -4.86 -8.66 -2.70
N TRP A 39 -4.29 -7.49 -2.39
CA TRP A 39 -3.92 -7.15 -1.02
C TRP A 39 -5.14 -6.66 -0.22
N GLU A 40 -5.28 -7.16 0.99
CA GLU A 40 -6.31 -6.75 1.94
C GLU A 40 -5.70 -6.14 3.20
N LEU A 41 -6.34 -5.10 3.73
CA LEU A 41 -6.00 -4.55 5.04
C LEU A 41 -6.49 -5.49 6.14
N THR A 42 -5.61 -5.81 7.08
CA THR A 42 -6.00 -6.43 8.35
C THR A 42 -6.67 -5.40 9.26
N GLU A 43 -7.22 -5.81 10.41
CA GLU A 43 -7.76 -4.84 11.38
C GLU A 43 -6.71 -3.83 11.84
N SER A 44 -5.49 -4.29 12.12
CA SER A 44 -4.36 -3.41 12.46
C SER A 44 -4.00 -2.48 11.31
N GLY A 45 -4.02 -2.98 10.06
CA GLY A 45 -3.73 -2.17 8.88
C GLY A 45 -4.71 -1.02 8.67
N LYS A 46 -6.01 -1.25 8.94
CA LYS A 46 -7.07 -0.23 8.77
C LYS A 46 -6.90 1.00 9.66
N GLN A 47 -6.09 0.91 10.72
CA GLN A 47 -5.80 2.05 11.59
C GLN A 47 -4.92 3.09 10.89
N TYR A 48 -4.12 2.67 9.91
CA TYR A 48 -3.11 3.51 9.25
C TYR A 48 -3.32 3.66 7.75
N GLY A 49 -4.02 2.71 7.14
CA GLY A 49 -4.19 2.62 5.70
C GLY A 49 -5.65 2.50 5.28
N GLU A 50 -5.91 2.95 4.05
CA GLU A 50 -7.22 2.90 3.40
C GLU A 50 -7.09 2.30 2.00
N LYS A 51 -8.17 1.65 1.54
CA LYS A 51 -8.28 1.14 0.18
C LYS A 51 -8.88 2.23 -0.73
N PHE A 52 -8.28 2.42 -1.88
CA PHE A 52 -8.74 3.32 -2.93
C PHE A 52 -8.99 2.52 -4.19
N ASP A 53 -10.19 2.65 -4.74
CA ASP A 53 -10.51 2.10 -6.05
C ASP A 53 -10.13 3.12 -7.12
N ASP A 54 -9.11 2.78 -7.89
CA ASP A 54 -8.63 3.56 -9.00
C ASP A 54 -9.18 2.98 -10.31
N ASN A 55 -9.31 3.85 -11.32
CA ASN A 55 -9.59 3.43 -12.68
C ASN A 55 -8.78 4.27 -13.66
N ASN A 56 -8.56 3.74 -14.86
CA ASN A 56 -7.81 4.44 -15.90
C ASN A 56 -8.62 5.57 -16.60
N GLY A 57 -9.84 5.88 -16.16
CA GLY A 57 -10.72 6.87 -16.78
C GLY A 57 -11.25 6.50 -18.16
N ILE A 58 -10.94 5.30 -18.66
CA ILE A 58 -11.33 4.83 -19.99
C ILE A 58 -12.54 3.90 -19.86
N GLY A 59 -13.57 4.13 -20.69
CA GLY A 59 -14.75 3.26 -20.78
C GLY A 59 -14.60 2.09 -21.76
N GLY A 60 -15.60 1.20 -21.78
CA GLY A 60 -15.68 0.09 -22.74
C GLY A 60 -14.66 -1.03 -22.48
N THR A 61 -14.28 -1.76 -23.53
CA THR A 61 -13.44 -2.97 -23.46
C THR A 61 -12.04 -2.72 -22.86
N TYR A 62 -11.58 -1.47 -22.80
CA TYR A 62 -10.28 -1.08 -22.25
C TYR A 62 -10.35 -0.53 -20.82
N ALA A 63 -11.54 -0.53 -20.20
CA ALA A 63 -11.69 -0.09 -18.83
C ALA A 63 -10.85 -0.97 -17.89
N ARG A 64 -10.00 -0.33 -17.10
CA ARG A 64 -9.23 -0.99 -16.05
C ARG A 64 -9.59 -0.38 -14.70
N LYS A 65 -9.83 -1.25 -13.73
CA LYS A 65 -10.05 -0.91 -12.33
C LYS A 65 -9.06 -1.70 -11.49
N TRP A 66 -8.52 -1.07 -10.46
CA TRP A 66 -7.65 -1.72 -9.50
C TRP A 66 -7.81 -1.04 -8.15
N THR A 67 -7.54 -1.79 -7.09
CA THR A 67 -7.56 -1.25 -5.74
C THR A 67 -6.13 -1.02 -5.27
N THR A 68 -5.86 0.18 -4.77
CA THR A 68 -4.58 0.56 -4.18
C THR A 68 -4.76 0.78 -2.68
N ILE A 69 -3.89 0.17 -1.86
CA ILE A 69 -3.80 0.53 -0.44
C ILE A 69 -2.87 1.73 -0.30
N LYS A 70 -3.32 2.78 0.39
CA LYS A 70 -2.52 3.96 0.71
C LYS A 70 -2.46 4.15 2.22
N TRP A 71 -1.32 4.59 2.70
CA TRP A 71 -1.01 4.75 4.11
C TRP A 71 -0.89 6.22 4.48
N ASN A 72 -1.34 6.61 5.67
CA ASN A 72 -1.20 7.98 6.14
C ASN A 72 0.29 8.37 6.29
N GLU A 73 0.55 9.67 6.27
CA GLU A 73 1.90 10.23 6.32
C GLU A 73 2.66 9.88 7.60
N ASP A 74 2.00 9.96 8.75
CA ASP A 74 2.63 9.72 10.06
C ASP A 74 3.14 8.29 10.16
N PHE A 75 2.29 7.30 9.86
CA PHE A 75 2.68 5.90 9.78
C PHE A 75 3.79 5.68 8.75
N THR A 76 3.69 6.33 7.59
CA THR A 76 4.70 6.18 6.53
C THR A 76 6.08 6.63 7.02
N ASN A 77 6.14 7.77 7.71
CA ASN A 77 7.39 8.31 8.24
C ASN A 77 7.96 7.40 9.34
N GLU A 78 7.13 6.88 10.23
CA GLU A 78 7.55 5.93 11.26
C GLU A 78 8.03 4.59 10.65
N PHE A 79 7.30 4.06 9.68
CA PHE A 79 7.63 2.82 8.98
C PHE A 79 8.98 2.94 8.23
N ILE A 80 9.23 4.10 7.62
CA ILE A 80 10.50 4.41 6.97
C ILE A 80 11.61 4.63 8.00
N ALA A 81 11.36 5.32 9.11
CA ALA A 81 12.38 5.53 10.14
C ALA A 81 12.79 4.23 10.83
N ALA A 82 11.87 3.27 10.96
CA ALA A 82 12.14 1.94 11.46
C ALA A 82 12.86 1.03 10.42
N TYR A 83 13.03 1.49 9.18
CA TYR A 83 13.78 0.76 8.16
C TYR A 83 15.26 0.72 8.53
N LYS A 84 15.77 -0.50 8.72
CA LYS A 84 17.20 -0.78 8.73
C LYS A 84 17.49 -1.62 7.50
N PRO A 85 18.20 -1.09 6.48
CA PRO A 85 18.65 -1.93 5.38
C PRO A 85 19.54 -3.03 5.96
N GLU A 86 19.28 -4.26 5.55
CA GLU A 86 20.04 -5.47 5.91
C GLU A 86 21.33 -5.60 5.09
#